data_AF-A0A833DDL0-F1
#
_entry.id   AF-A0A833DDL0-F1
#
_cell.length_a   1.000
_cell.length_b   1.000
_cell.length_c   1.000
_cell.angle_alpha   90.00
_cell.angle_beta   90.00
_cell.angle_gamma   90.00
#
_symmetry.space_group_name_H-M   'P 1'
#
loop_
_entity.id
_entity.type
_entity.pdbx_description
1 polymer ?
#
loop_
_entity_poly.entity_id
_entity_poly.type
_entity_poly.pdbx_seq_one_letter_code
_entity_poly.pdbx_strand_id
1 'polypeptide(L)'
;MLCASISEVIDVLRVRVASASERRLAWLVERFEVVEDVDIFATPLLFDEPVVKVGIPVCQQTTDTCLAKAEAAASEVAMARSIGSELPDLILVADTIVEDPDDPNVPLGKPEDAAQATTMLLRMSG
;
A
#
# COMPACT_ATOMS: atom_id res chain seq x y z
N MET A 1 28.69 -18.00 40.47
CA MET A 1 28.59 -18.76 39.21
C MET A 1 27.41 -18.18 38.45
N LEU A 2 27.71 -17.42 37.39
CA LEU A 2 26.76 -16.60 36.65
C LEU A 2 25.88 -17.45 35.74
N CYS A 3 24.58 -17.17 35.75
CA CYS A 3 23.70 -17.32 34.58
C CYS A 3 22.49 -16.43 34.80
N ALA A 4 22.69 -15.12 34.66
CA ALA A 4 21.61 -14.25 34.23
C ALA A 4 21.55 -14.43 32.71
N SER A 5 20.57 -15.19 32.24
CA SER A 5 20.24 -15.28 30.83
C SER A 5 19.93 -13.87 30.35
N ILE A 6 20.86 -13.29 29.58
CA ILE A 6 20.56 -12.10 28.79
C ILE A 6 19.49 -12.56 27.81
N SER A 7 18.25 -12.22 28.08
CA SER A 7 17.21 -12.26 27.06
C SER A 7 17.68 -11.25 26.02
N GLU A 8 18.25 -11.72 24.91
CA GLU A 8 18.37 -10.88 23.72
C GLU A 8 16.97 -10.37 23.43
N VAL A 9 16.78 -9.06 23.59
CA VAL A 9 15.61 -8.39 23.04
C VAL A 9 15.87 -8.44 21.53
N ILE A 10 15.30 -9.46 20.89
CA ILE A 10 15.27 -9.53 19.45
C ILE A 10 14.38 -8.38 18.99
N ASP A 11 15.00 -7.39 18.35
CA ASP A 11 14.32 -6.21 17.84
C ASP A 11 13.59 -6.61 16.56
N VAL A 12 12.31 -6.94 16.67
CA VAL A 12 11.47 -7.33 15.52
C VAL A 12 11.11 -6.08 14.74
N LEU A 13 11.51 -6.00 13.48
CA LEU A 13 11.16 -4.92 12.57
C LEU A 13 9.67 -4.95 12.27
N ARG A 14 8.94 -3.92 12.70
CA ARG A 14 7.50 -3.80 12.50
C ARG A 14 7.18 -2.99 11.26
N VAL A 15 6.63 -3.65 10.25
CA VAL A 15 6.28 -3.06 8.96
C VAL A 15 4.77 -2.92 8.85
N ARG A 16 4.29 -1.67 8.82
CA ARG A 16 2.89 -1.36 8.55
C ARG A 16 2.64 -1.25 7.05
N VAL A 17 1.73 -2.05 6.51
CA VAL A 17 1.16 -1.88 5.18
C VAL A 17 -0.07 -0.98 5.30
N ALA A 18 0.06 0.30 4.94
CA ALA A 18 -1.02 1.28 4.97
C ALA A 18 -1.96 1.10 3.76
N SER A 19 -2.62 -0.05 3.69
CA SER A 19 -3.52 -0.46 2.60
C SER A 19 -4.62 -1.38 3.10
N ALA A 20 -5.82 -1.24 2.55
CA ALA A 20 -6.93 -2.17 2.77
C ALA A 20 -6.87 -3.40 1.83
N SER A 21 -5.84 -3.53 0.99
CA SER A 21 -5.77 -4.61 -0.01
C SER A 21 -5.23 -5.91 0.59
N GLU A 22 -6.12 -6.89 0.77
CA GLU A 22 -5.75 -8.25 1.19
C GLU A 22 -4.71 -8.89 0.25
N ARG A 23 -4.85 -8.67 -1.07
CA ARG A 23 -3.89 -9.16 -2.06
C ARG A 23 -2.47 -8.65 -1.82
N ARG A 24 -2.31 -7.36 -1.48
CA ARG A 24 -0.98 -6.78 -1.23
C ARG A 24 -0.37 -7.32 0.06
N LEU A 25 -1.18 -7.47 1.12
CA LEU A 25 -0.71 -8.06 2.36
C LEU A 25 -0.27 -9.51 2.15
N ALA A 26 -1.11 -10.34 1.54
CA ALA A 26 -0.80 -11.74 1.28
C ALA A 26 0.50 -11.89 0.46
N TRP A 27 0.65 -11.08 -0.60
CA TRP A 27 1.84 -11.08 -1.44
C TRP A 27 3.12 -10.70 -0.68
N LEU A 28 3.03 -9.75 0.26
CA LEU A 28 4.15 -9.34 1.11
C LEU A 28 4.49 -10.42 2.13
N VAL A 29 3.50 -10.91 2.89
CA VAL A 29 3.70 -11.94 3.91
C VAL A 29 4.33 -13.20 3.31
N GLU A 30 3.83 -13.68 2.18
CA GLU A 30 4.39 -14.85 1.47
C GLU A 30 5.88 -14.68 1.13
N ARG A 31 6.31 -13.45 0.79
CA ARG A 31 7.70 -13.17 0.38
C ARG A 31 8.65 -12.97 1.55
N PHE A 32 8.13 -12.51 2.68
CA PHE A 32 8.93 -12.21 3.87
C PHE A 32 8.76 -13.26 4.98
N GLU A 33 7.99 -14.33 4.75
CA GLU A 33 7.81 -15.44 5.70
C GLU A 33 9.13 -16.09 6.12
N VAL A 34 10.13 -16.12 5.24
CA VAL A 34 11.45 -16.70 5.51
C VAL A 34 12.40 -15.75 6.23
N VAL A 35 12.01 -14.49 6.42
CA VAL A 35 12.83 -13.48 7.09
C VAL A 35 12.44 -13.46 8.56
N GLU A 36 13.36 -13.93 9.41
CA GLU A 36 13.21 -13.82 10.86
C GLU A 36 13.17 -12.33 11.27
N ASP A 37 12.50 -12.04 12.38
CA ASP A 37 12.47 -10.71 13.00
C ASP A 37 11.81 -9.61 12.15
N VAL A 38 10.84 -9.98 11.29
CA VAL A 38 9.99 -9.03 10.56
C VAL A 38 8.52 -9.34 10.83
N ASP A 39 7.79 -8.38 11.40
CA ASP A 39 6.35 -8.42 11.62
C ASP A 39 5.64 -7.51 10.60
N ILE A 40 4.92 -8.10 9.65
CA ILE A 40 4.15 -7.36 8.63
C ILE A 40 2.68 -7.38 9.00
N PHE A 41 2.10 -6.20 9.19
CA PHE A 41 0.67 -6.05 9.46
C PHE A 41 0.03 -4.97 8.59
N ALA A 42 -1.24 -5.14 8.26
CA ALA A 42 -1.99 -4.16 7.47
C ALA A 42 -2.94 -3.34 8.33
N THR A 43 -3.04 -2.05 8.01
CA THR A 43 -4.11 -1.19 8.52
C THR A 43 -4.55 -0.26 7.39
N PRO A 44 -5.86 -0.17 7.07
CA PRO A 44 -6.35 0.81 6.12
C PRO A 44 -5.90 2.23 6.48
N LEU A 45 -5.62 3.02 5.46
CA LEU A 45 -5.29 4.43 5.62
C LEU A 45 -6.58 5.26 5.69
N LEU A 46 -6.66 6.20 6.64
CA LEU A 46 -7.69 7.23 6.71
C LEU A 46 -7.34 8.35 5.72
N PHE A 47 -7.56 8.04 4.44
CA PHE A 47 -7.19 8.90 3.32
C PHE A 47 -8.32 8.92 2.31
N ASP A 48 -8.79 10.13 1.99
CA ASP A 48 -9.74 10.33 0.90
C ASP A 48 -8.99 10.28 -0.42
N GLU A 49 -9.18 9.18 -1.14
CA GLU A 49 -8.45 8.92 -2.38
C GLU A 49 -8.83 9.95 -3.48
N PRO A 50 -7.86 10.56 -4.17
CA PRO A 50 -8.15 11.49 -5.26
C PRO A 50 -8.92 10.81 -6.38
N VAL A 51 -9.85 11.53 -6.98
CA VAL A 51 -10.52 11.07 -8.21
C VAL A 51 -9.52 11.09 -9.36
N VAL A 52 -9.39 9.95 -10.05
CA VAL A 52 -8.55 9.83 -11.25
C VAL A 52 -9.15 10.65 -12.40
N LYS A 53 -8.30 11.33 -13.16
CA LYS A 53 -8.68 12.31 -14.19
C LYS A 53 -8.24 11.85 -15.57
N VAL A 54 -9.09 12.07 -16.56
CA VAL A 54 -8.72 11.95 -17.98
C VAL A 54 -7.89 13.17 -18.39
N GLY A 55 -6.87 12.96 -19.23
CA GLY A 55 -6.03 14.03 -19.78
C GLY A 55 -4.79 14.36 -18.95
N ILE A 56 -4.55 13.63 -17.85
CA ILE A 56 -3.30 13.66 -17.09
C ILE A 56 -2.64 12.29 -17.25
N PRO A 57 -1.32 12.21 -17.51
CA PRO A 57 -0.63 10.93 -17.61
C PRO A 57 -0.89 10.03 -16.41
N VAL A 58 -1.28 8.78 -16.64
CA VAL A 58 -1.65 7.85 -15.57
C VAL A 58 -0.47 7.57 -14.64
N CYS A 59 0.74 7.44 -15.18
CA CYS A 59 1.97 7.32 -14.40
C CYS A 59 2.17 8.49 -13.41
N GLN A 60 1.84 9.72 -13.82
CA GLN A 60 1.90 10.91 -12.96
C GLN A 60 0.86 10.81 -11.85
N GLN A 61 -0.40 10.50 -12.20
CA GLN A 61 -1.48 10.37 -11.21
C GLN A 61 -1.21 9.28 -10.17
N THR A 62 -0.66 8.14 -10.61
CA THR A 62 -0.29 7.03 -9.73
C THR A 62 0.83 7.44 -8.78
N THR A 63 1.83 8.17 -9.29
CA THR A 63 2.94 8.68 -8.48
C THR A 63 2.47 9.69 -7.44
N ASP A 64 1.67 10.68 -7.88
CA ASP A 64 1.12 11.73 -7.03
C ASP A 64 0.22 11.14 -5.91
N THR A 65 -0.62 10.17 -6.27
CA THR A 65 -1.49 9.47 -5.30
C THR A 65 -0.68 8.63 -4.32
N CYS A 66 0.35 7.92 -4.79
CA CYS A 66 1.23 7.14 -3.91
C CYS A 66 1.99 8.02 -2.92
N LEU A 67 2.47 9.20 -3.37
CA LEU A 67 3.12 10.18 -2.50
C LEU A 67 2.14 10.74 -1.46
N ALA A 68 0.93 11.13 -1.88
CA ALA A 68 -0.10 11.63 -0.96
C ALA A 68 -0.49 10.57 0.09
N LYS A 69 -0.53 9.29 -0.28
CA LYS A 69 -0.71 8.19 0.68
C LYS A 69 0.43 8.11 1.69
N ALA A 70 1.68 8.26 1.25
CA ALA A 70 2.84 8.25 2.13
C ALA A 70 2.78 9.41 3.16
N GLU A 71 2.41 10.61 2.70
CA GLU A 71 2.27 11.80 3.55
C GLU A 71 1.14 11.64 4.58
N ALA A 72 -0.01 11.09 4.16
CA ALA A 72 -1.11 10.79 5.07
C ALA A 72 -0.72 9.71 6.10
N ALA A 73 -0.02 8.65 5.68
CA ALA A 73 0.44 7.60 6.59
C ALA A 73 1.45 8.12 7.62
N ALA A 74 2.37 8.99 7.20
CA ALA A 74 3.29 9.67 8.11
C ALA A 74 2.53 10.57 9.11
N SER A 75 1.49 11.25 8.65
CA SER A 75 0.63 12.09 9.51
C SER A 75 -0.12 11.26 10.56
N GLU A 76 -0.66 10.10 10.19
CA GLU A 76 -1.27 9.17 11.15
C GLU A 76 -0.29 8.67 12.20
N VAL A 77 0.95 8.35 11.82
CA VAL A 77 1.99 7.93 12.76
C VAL A 77 2.38 9.08 13.69
N ALA A 78 2.45 10.32 13.20
CA ALA A 78 2.68 11.49 14.04
C ALA A 78 1.54 11.69 15.07
N MET A 79 0.29 11.45 14.69
CA MET A 79 -0.86 11.48 15.60
C MET A 79 -0.82 10.33 16.60
N ALA A 80 -0.53 9.11 16.16
CA ALA A 80 -0.39 7.94 17.03
C ALA A 80 0.71 8.15 18.10
N ARG A 81 1.82 8.80 17.70
CA ARG A 81 2.91 9.16 18.61
C ARG A 81 2.47 10.12 19.71
N SER A 82 1.63 11.11 19.38
CA SER A 82 1.20 12.11 20.35
C SER A 82 0.28 11.55 21.44
N ILE A 83 -0.40 10.43 21.15
CA ILE A 83 -1.24 9.70 22.11
C ILE A 83 -0.53 8.49 22.74
N GLY A 84 0.78 8.33 22.52
CA GLY A 84 1.59 7.26 23.12
C GLY A 84 1.30 5.86 22.57
N SER A 85 0.79 5.75 21.35
CA SER A 85 0.60 4.45 20.69
C SER A 85 1.92 3.86 20.24
N GLU A 86 1.96 2.53 20.13
CA GLU A 86 3.06 1.81 19.52
C GLU A 86 3.16 2.15 18.02
N LEU A 87 4.37 2.39 17.53
CA LEU A 87 4.62 2.85 16.16
C LEU A 87 5.30 1.75 15.35
N PRO A 88 5.01 1.64 14.05
CA PRO A 88 5.82 0.82 13.16
C PRO A 88 7.19 1.47 12.92
N ASP A 89 8.18 0.63 12.61
CA ASP A 89 9.51 1.06 12.17
C ASP A 89 9.51 1.48 10.69
N LEU A 90 8.68 0.83 9.89
CA LEU A 90 8.54 1.09 8.46
C LEU A 90 7.06 1.16 8.06
N ILE A 91 6.74 2.07 7.14
CA ILE A 91 5.40 2.17 6.54
C ILE A 91 5.52 1.94 5.04
N LEU A 92 4.68 1.05 4.52
CA LEU A 92 4.55 0.79 3.09
C LEU A 92 3.20 1.29 2.59
N VAL A 93 3.24 2.07 1.51
CA VAL A 93 2.07 2.47 0.73
C VAL A 93 2.23 2.00 -0.70
N ALA A 94 1.12 1.84 -1.40
CA ALA A 94 1.12 1.52 -2.81
C ALA A 94 -0.12 2.11 -3.48
N ASP A 95 0.05 2.49 -4.74
CA ASP A 95 -1.04 2.87 -5.62
C ASP A 95 -0.94 2.11 -6.95
N THR A 96 -2.08 1.85 -7.58
CA THR A 96 -2.15 1.11 -8.83
C THR A 96 -3.30 1.65 -9.67
N ILE A 97 -2.97 2.15 -10.86
CA ILE A 97 -3.93 2.54 -11.90
C ILE A 97 -3.53 1.78 -13.17
N VAL A 98 -4.52 1.36 -13.96
CA VAL A 98 -4.27 0.71 -15.25
C VAL A 98 -4.36 1.78 -16.32
N GLU A 99 -3.39 1.84 -17.22
CA GLU A 99 -3.40 2.77 -18.37
C GLU A 99 -4.21 2.16 -19.52
N ASP A 100 -4.91 2.99 -20.29
CA ASP A 100 -5.48 2.55 -21.57
C ASP A 100 -4.33 2.24 -22.56
N PRO A 101 -4.34 1.08 -23.24
CA PRO A 101 -3.27 0.72 -24.15
C PRO A 101 -3.12 1.68 -25.34
N ASP A 102 -4.18 2.41 -25.69
CA ASP A 102 -4.20 3.34 -26.82
C ASP A 102 -3.88 4.79 -26.43
N ASP A 103 -4.05 5.16 -25.15
CA ASP A 103 -3.82 6.53 -24.66
C ASP A 103 -3.33 6.56 -23.19
N PRO A 104 -2.06 6.93 -22.92
CA PRO A 104 -1.49 6.97 -21.58
C PRO A 104 -2.09 8.06 -20.66
N ASN A 105 -2.95 8.93 -21.20
CA ASN A 105 -3.68 9.93 -20.42
C ASN A 105 -5.09 9.48 -20.03
N VAL A 106 -5.48 8.26 -20.42
CA VAL A 106 -6.78 7.67 -20.09
C VAL A 106 -6.58 6.58 -19.03
N PRO A 107 -7.02 6.82 -17.78
CA PRO A 107 -7.03 5.79 -16.76
C PRO A 107 -8.14 4.77 -17.03
N LEU A 108 -7.80 3.49 -17.06
CA LEU A 108 -8.73 2.39 -16.93
C LEU A 108 -9.06 2.21 -15.44
N GLY A 109 -10.18 2.79 -15.03
CA GLY A 109 -10.69 2.68 -13.65
C GLY A 109 -11.24 1.29 -13.32
N LYS A 110 -11.85 1.14 -12.15
CA LYS A 110 -12.65 -0.06 -11.86
C LYS A 110 -13.92 0.00 -12.72
N PRO A 111 -14.29 -1.11 -13.38
CA PRO A 111 -15.55 -1.14 -14.11
C PRO A 111 -16.72 -0.98 -13.13
N GLU A 112 -17.68 -0.13 -13.50
CA GLU A 112 -18.94 0.08 -12.79
C GLU A 112 -19.86 -1.15 -12.92
N ASP A 113 -19.78 -1.86 -14.06
CA ASP A 113 -20.59 -3.05 -14.34
C ASP A 113 -19.86 -4.11 -15.18
N ALA A 114 -20.51 -5.27 -15.35
CA ALA A 114 -19.97 -6.40 -16.11
C ALA A 114 -19.80 -6.10 -17.61
N ALA A 115 -20.61 -5.22 -18.20
CA ALA A 115 -20.49 -4.87 -19.61
C ALA A 115 -19.26 -3.98 -19.85
N GLN A 116 -19.02 -3.02 -18.96
CA GLN A 116 -17.81 -2.21 -18.96
C GLN A 116 -16.58 -3.07 -18.68
N ALA A 117 -16.64 -3.98 -17.71
CA ALA A 117 -15.56 -4.94 -17.44
C ALA A 117 -15.21 -5.78 -18.68
N THR A 118 -16.23 -6.30 -19.36
CA THR A 118 -16.06 -7.08 -20.61
C THR A 118 -15.40 -6.23 -21.70
N THR A 119 -15.86 -4.99 -21.87
CA THR A 119 -15.29 -4.06 -22.86
C THR A 119 -13.82 -3.74 -22.55
N MET A 120 -13.49 -3.49 -21.28
CA MET A 120 -12.09 -3.27 -20.84
C MET A 120 -11.22 -4.50 -21.13
N LEU A 121 -11.70 -5.71 -20.81
CA LEU A 121 -10.97 -6.95 -21.07
C LEU A 121 -10.75 -7.21 -22.57
N LEU A 122 -11.75 -6.91 -23.42
CA LEU A 122 -11.61 -7.02 -24.88
C LEU A 122 -10.61 -6.00 -25.45
N ARG A 123 -10.53 -4.80 -24.88
CA ARG A 123 -9.50 -3.82 -25.28
C ARG A 123 -8.10 -4.22 -24.82
N MET A 124 -8.01 -4.95 -23.70
CA MET A 124 -6.76 -5.50 -23.19
C MET A 124 -6.37 -6.85 -23.80
N SER A 125 -7.24 -7.48 -24.61
CA SER A 125 -6.89 -8.72 -25.31
C SER A 125 -5.98 -8.39 -26.49
N GLY A 126 -4.70 -8.73 -26.35
CA GLY A 126 -3.70 -8.58 -27.42
C GLY A 126 -3.94 -9.49 -28.61
#